data_AF-A0A9E2L6L5-F1
#
_entry.id   AF-A0A9E2L6L5-F1
#
_cell.length_a   1.000
_cell.length_b   1.000
_cell.length_c   1.000
_cell.angle_alpha   90.00
_cell.angle_beta   90.00
_cell.angle_gamma   90.00
#
_symmetry.space_group_name_H-M   'P 1'
#
loop_
_entity.id
_entity.type
_entity.pdbx_description
1 polymer ?
#
loop_
_entity_poly.entity_id
_entity_poly.type
_entity_poly.pdbx_seq_one_letter_code
_entity_poly.pdbx_strand_id
1 'polypeptide(L)'
;MAYCNPKIAFAVCDYAISHRLKDYMTRNFLIKEFNIIYELRYNEIRYDSIEHEINQGNYYSPQRLAVFEGKQTPQTHPAVIGDSQYSLLQNMAALLQKHHSHYKVIISPLYYQQKLHPEDKRQLEMLFGENNIYDFSGVNSITEDYHNYYEDSHYRPCVARFILQTIYQKETPKR
;
A
#
# COMPACT_ATOMS: atom_id res chain seq x y z
N MET A 1 -7.81 -6.00 -13.08
CA MET A 1 -8.93 -6.97 -13.13
C MET A 1 -8.40 -8.38 -12.85
N ALA A 2 -8.46 -8.85 -11.61
CA ALA A 2 -7.97 -10.18 -11.24
C ALA A 2 -8.98 -11.31 -11.56
N TYR A 3 -10.27 -10.99 -11.71
CA TYR A 3 -11.35 -11.99 -11.73
C TYR A 3 -11.65 -12.62 -13.11
N CYS A 4 -11.10 -12.10 -14.21
CA CYS A 4 -11.30 -12.63 -15.58
C CYS A 4 -10.01 -13.18 -16.20
N ASN A 5 -9.13 -13.78 -15.41
CA ASN A 5 -7.90 -14.37 -15.94
C ASN A 5 -8.15 -15.82 -16.43
N PRO A 6 -8.01 -16.12 -17.73
CA PRO A 6 -8.24 -17.47 -18.25
C PRO A 6 -7.30 -18.51 -17.64
N LYS A 7 -6.11 -18.12 -17.17
CA LYS A 7 -5.19 -19.02 -16.46
C LYS A 7 -5.75 -19.46 -15.12
N ILE A 8 -6.41 -18.56 -14.38
CA ILE A 8 -7.05 -18.88 -13.10
C ILE A 8 -8.25 -19.81 -13.35
N ALA A 9 -9.10 -19.49 -14.33
CA ALA A 9 -10.25 -20.31 -14.67
C ALA A 9 -9.84 -21.75 -15.07
N PHE A 10 -8.82 -21.87 -15.93
CA PHE A 10 -8.28 -23.18 -16.32
C PHE A 10 -7.72 -23.96 -15.12
N ALA A 11 -6.93 -23.32 -14.26
CA ALA A 11 -6.36 -23.97 -13.08
C ALA A 11 -7.44 -24.45 -12.10
N VAL A 12 -8.50 -23.66 -11.88
CA VAL A 12 -9.63 -24.04 -11.02
C VAL A 12 -10.38 -25.24 -11.62
N CYS A 13 -10.68 -25.24 -12.92
CA CYS A 13 -11.34 -26.37 -13.57
C CYS A 13 -10.51 -27.65 -13.54
N ASP A 14 -9.21 -27.55 -13.83
CA ASP A 14 -8.31 -28.71 -13.82
C ASP A 14 -8.14 -29.27 -12.40
N TYR A 15 -8.05 -28.42 -11.38
CA TYR A 15 -8.03 -28.86 -9.99
C TYR A 15 -9.36 -29.52 -9.58
N ALA A 16 -10.50 -28.96 -9.97
CA ALA A 16 -11.81 -29.53 -9.66
C ALA A 16 -12.03 -30.94 -10.25
N ILE A 17 -11.40 -31.23 -11.40
CA ILE A 17 -11.46 -32.56 -12.04
C ILE A 17 -10.41 -33.50 -11.45
N SER A 18 -9.16 -33.03 -11.29
CA SER A 18 -8.03 -33.90 -10.95
C SER A 18 -7.78 -34.05 -9.44
N HIS A 19 -8.29 -33.13 -8.62
CA HIS A 19 -7.99 -32.98 -7.19
C HIS A 19 -6.48 -32.95 -6.87
N ARG A 20 -5.64 -32.55 -7.82
CA ARG A 20 -4.18 -32.48 -7.69
C ARG A 20 -3.68 -31.10 -8.06
N LEU A 21 -2.89 -30.51 -7.18
CA LEU A 21 -2.14 -29.30 -7.49
C LEU A 21 -1.03 -29.66 -8.48
N LYS A 22 -1.03 -29.04 -9.66
CA LYS A 22 -0.04 -29.31 -10.72
C LYS A 22 1.01 -28.20 -10.75
N ASP A 23 2.22 -28.54 -11.18
CA ASP A 23 3.34 -27.60 -11.28
C ASP A 23 2.99 -26.27 -11.96
N TYR A 24 2.24 -26.29 -13.05
CA TYR A 24 1.90 -25.05 -13.76
C TYR A 24 0.99 -24.12 -12.93
N MET A 25 0.28 -24.67 -11.94
CA MET A 25 -0.57 -23.91 -11.03
C MET A 25 0.24 -23.15 -10.00
N THR A 26 1.43 -23.62 -9.64
CA THR A 26 2.31 -22.96 -8.67
C THR A 26 3.41 -22.14 -9.33
N ARG A 27 3.80 -22.50 -10.56
CA ARG A 27 4.72 -21.72 -11.39
C ARG A 27 4.16 -20.33 -11.65
N ASN A 28 5.03 -19.32 -11.62
CA ASN A 28 4.70 -17.90 -11.80
C ASN A 28 3.64 -17.38 -10.82
N PHE A 29 3.52 -17.99 -9.65
CA PHE A 29 2.65 -17.54 -8.56
C PHE A 29 1.16 -17.51 -8.90
N LEU A 30 0.69 -18.36 -9.82
CA LEU A 30 -0.75 -18.47 -10.12
C LEU A 30 -1.56 -18.93 -8.90
N ILE A 31 -1.03 -19.90 -8.16
CA ILE A 31 -1.44 -20.31 -6.82
C ILE A 31 -0.17 -20.28 -5.98
N LYS A 32 -0.14 -19.40 -4.98
CA LYS A 32 0.95 -19.34 -4.02
C LYS A 32 0.37 -19.58 -2.63
N GLU A 33 0.92 -20.58 -1.96
CA GLU A 33 0.66 -20.77 -0.54
C GLU A 33 1.39 -19.67 0.21
N PHE A 34 0.61 -18.75 0.76
CA PHE A 34 1.10 -17.77 1.70
C PHE A 34 0.67 -18.24 3.09
N ASN A 35 1.61 -18.26 4.04
CA ASN A 35 1.26 -18.38 5.45
C ASN A 35 0.70 -17.04 5.93
N ILE A 36 -0.50 -16.71 5.45
CA ILE A 36 -1.22 -15.50 5.84
C ILE A 36 -1.81 -15.74 7.21
N ILE A 37 -1.43 -14.89 8.16
CA ILE A 37 -2.00 -14.89 9.49
C ILE A 37 -3.04 -13.79 9.55
N TYR A 38 -4.26 -14.17 9.94
CA TYR A 38 -5.35 -13.23 10.19
C TYR A 38 -5.49 -13.00 11.69
N GLU A 39 -5.11 -11.81 12.14
CA GLU A 39 -5.27 -11.42 13.54
C GLU A 39 -6.65 -10.78 13.73
N LEU A 40 -7.60 -11.59 14.19
CA LEU A 40 -9.02 -11.19 14.31
C LEU A 40 -9.22 -10.01 15.25
N ARG A 41 -8.39 -9.87 16.29
CA ARG A 41 -8.53 -8.78 17.27
C ARG A 41 -8.27 -7.41 16.65
N TYR A 42 -7.32 -7.33 15.72
CA TYR A 42 -6.89 -6.06 15.09
C TYR A 42 -7.36 -5.94 13.64
N ASN A 43 -8.05 -6.96 13.12
CA ASN A 43 -8.41 -7.08 11.70
C ASN A 43 -7.18 -6.91 10.80
N GLU A 44 -6.04 -7.48 11.21
CA GLU A 44 -4.76 -7.33 10.54
C GLU A 44 -4.43 -8.61 9.76
N ILE A 45 -3.93 -8.43 8.54
CA ILE A 45 -3.38 -9.49 7.70
C ILE A 45 -1.86 -9.41 7.79
N ARG A 46 -1.21 -10.50 8.21
CA ARG A 46 0.24 -10.57 8.36
C ARG A 46 0.85 -11.61 7.43
N TYR A 47 1.99 -11.23 6.84
CA TYR A 47 2.80 -12.07 5.97
C TYR A 47 4.10 -12.47 6.68
N ASP A 48 3.99 -13.14 7.82
CA ASP A 48 5.13 -13.43 8.71
C ASP A 48 6.23 -14.24 8.01
N SER A 49 5.87 -15.13 7.09
CA SER A 49 6.86 -15.87 6.29
C SER A 49 7.72 -14.96 5.41
N ILE A 50 7.12 -13.91 4.83
CA ILE A 50 7.84 -12.93 4.02
C ILE A 50 8.77 -12.09 4.90
N GLU A 51 8.28 -11.60 6.04
CA GLU A 51 9.11 -10.85 6.98
C GLU A 51 10.28 -11.69 7.51
N HIS A 52 10.07 -12.99 7.74
CA HIS A 52 11.14 -13.91 8.10
C HIS A 52 12.20 -14.05 7.00
N GLU A 53 11.80 -14.24 5.74
CA GLU A 53 12.72 -14.27 4.59
C GLU A 53 13.52 -12.96 4.45
N ILE A 54 12.88 -11.80 4.68
CA ILE A 54 13.56 -10.50 4.65
C ILE A 54 14.63 -10.43 5.74
N ASN A 55 14.28 -10.81 6.97
CA ASN A 55 15.21 -10.78 8.11
C ASN A 55 16.38 -11.76 7.96
N GLN A 56 16.21 -12.83 7.18
CA GLN A 56 17.27 -13.76 6.83
C GLN A 56 18.09 -13.32 5.60
N GLY A 57 17.71 -12.24 4.92
CA GLY A 57 18.35 -11.78 3.68
C GLY A 57 18.01 -12.61 2.44
N ASN A 58 17.01 -13.49 2.52
CA ASN A 58 16.64 -14.42 1.43
C ASN A 58 15.55 -13.87 0.51
N TYR A 59 14.84 -12.82 0.94
CA TYR A 59 13.69 -12.31 0.20
C TYR A 59 14.08 -11.57 -1.10
N TYR A 60 15.07 -10.69 -1.07
CA TYR A 60 15.42 -9.83 -2.22
C TYR A 60 16.34 -10.55 -3.21
N SER A 61 15.81 -11.58 -3.88
CA SER A 61 16.51 -12.24 -4.98
C SER A 61 16.70 -11.30 -6.19
N PRO A 62 17.63 -11.58 -7.13
CA PRO A 62 17.79 -10.77 -8.34
C PRO A 62 16.50 -10.54 -9.12
N GLN A 63 15.63 -11.56 -9.21
CA GLN A 63 14.34 -11.45 -9.90
C GLN A 63 13.37 -10.51 -9.19
N ARG A 64 13.43 -10.43 -7.86
CA ARG A 64 12.61 -9.51 -7.06
C ARG A 64 13.18 -8.11 -7.07
N LEU A 65 14.50 -7.97 -7.07
CA LEU A 65 15.16 -6.67 -7.22
C LEU A 65 14.85 -6.02 -8.57
N ALA A 66 14.72 -6.82 -9.63
CA ALA A 66 14.37 -6.34 -10.96
C ALA A 66 13.03 -5.56 -11.02
N VAL A 67 12.11 -5.74 -10.07
CA VAL A 67 10.84 -4.97 -10.05
C VAL A 67 11.05 -3.51 -9.66
N PHE A 68 12.13 -3.20 -8.94
CA PHE A 68 12.47 -1.86 -8.47
C PHE A 68 13.34 -1.08 -9.48
N GLU A 69 14.05 -1.79 -10.36
CA GLU A 69 14.96 -1.19 -11.32
C GLU A 69 14.23 -0.19 -12.24
N GLY A 70 14.73 1.06 -12.26
CA GLY A 70 14.18 2.13 -13.09
C GLY A 70 12.78 2.62 -12.68
N LYS A 71 12.24 2.21 -11.52
CA LYS A 71 10.90 2.64 -11.07
C LYS A 71 10.89 4.01 -10.41
N GLN A 72 11.98 4.41 -9.75
CA GLN A 72 12.06 5.74 -9.16
C GLN A 72 12.08 6.79 -10.28
N THR A 73 10.99 7.55 -10.38
CA THR A 73 10.82 8.66 -11.32
C THR A 73 10.44 9.91 -10.53
N PRO A 74 11.42 10.59 -9.89
CA PRO A 74 11.14 11.74 -9.05
C PRO A 74 10.58 12.90 -9.87
N GLN A 75 9.28 13.15 -9.71
CA GLN A 75 8.59 14.25 -10.35
C GLN A 75 7.30 14.56 -9.59
N THR A 76 6.73 15.73 -9.83
CA THR A 76 5.37 16.00 -9.40
C THR A 76 4.41 15.13 -10.20
N HIS A 77 3.57 14.36 -9.50
CA HIS A 77 2.50 13.59 -10.11
C HIS A 77 1.50 14.53 -10.78
N PRO A 78 0.92 14.18 -11.94
CA PRO A 78 -0.20 14.93 -12.51
C PRO A 78 -1.35 15.09 -11.49
N ALA A 79 -2.10 16.18 -11.58
CA ALA A 79 -3.31 16.33 -10.77
C ALA A 79 -4.31 15.21 -11.11
N VAL A 80 -4.84 14.53 -10.08
CA VAL A 80 -5.77 13.41 -10.23
C VAL A 80 -7.11 13.64 -9.58
N ILE A 81 -7.25 14.67 -8.75
CA ILE A 81 -8.53 15.01 -8.12
C ILE A 81 -9.30 15.93 -9.07
N GLY A 82 -10.01 15.31 -10.03
CA GLY A 82 -11.03 15.98 -10.84
C GLY A 82 -12.38 16.04 -10.13
N ASP A 83 -13.39 16.61 -10.80
CA ASP A 83 -14.71 16.86 -10.19
C ASP A 83 -15.38 15.63 -9.58
N SER A 84 -15.24 14.47 -10.23
CA SER A 84 -15.81 13.21 -9.74
C SER A 84 -15.10 12.71 -8.48
N GLN A 85 -13.76 12.75 -8.46
CA GLN A 85 -12.96 12.38 -7.29
C GLN A 85 -13.20 13.37 -6.15
N TYR A 86 -13.25 14.66 -6.45
CA TYR A 86 -13.53 15.71 -5.46
C TYR A 86 -14.91 15.50 -4.81
N SER A 87 -15.94 15.21 -5.61
CA SER A 87 -17.29 14.94 -5.10
C SER A 87 -17.32 13.72 -4.16
N LEU A 88 -16.58 12.66 -4.49
CA LEU A 88 -16.44 11.49 -3.63
C LEU A 88 -15.72 11.83 -2.32
N LEU A 89 -14.61 12.56 -2.38
CA LEU A 89 -13.86 13.01 -1.20
C LEU A 89 -14.70 13.94 -0.32
N GLN A 90 -15.49 14.82 -0.92
CA GLN A 90 -16.42 15.69 -0.19
C GLN A 90 -17.48 14.87 0.55
N ASN A 91 -18.05 13.84 -0.08
CA ASN A 91 -19.00 12.95 0.58
C ASN A 91 -18.35 12.19 1.75
N MET A 92 -17.10 11.75 1.59
CA MET A 92 -16.34 11.13 2.68
C MET A 92 -16.10 12.10 3.84
N ALA A 93 -15.67 13.33 3.56
CA ALA A 93 -15.46 14.37 4.55
C ALA A 93 -16.78 14.70 5.31
N ALA A 94 -17.89 14.85 4.58
CA ALA A 94 -19.20 15.09 5.17
C ALA A 94 -19.65 13.94 6.08
N LEU A 95 -19.37 12.69 5.70
CA LEU A 95 -19.68 11.52 6.53
C LEU A 95 -18.86 11.52 7.83
N LEU A 96 -17.54 11.75 7.74
CA LEU A 96 -16.67 11.83 8.90
C LEU A 96 -17.09 12.96 9.85
N GLN A 97 -17.45 14.12 9.31
CA GLN A 97 -17.95 15.25 10.10
C GLN A 97 -19.29 14.95 10.76
N LYS A 98 -20.24 14.37 10.03
CA LYS A 98 -21.56 13.97 10.56
C LYS A 98 -21.44 13.03 11.76
N HIS A 99 -20.45 12.16 11.74
CA HIS A 99 -20.19 11.20 12.82
C HIS A 99 -19.15 11.69 13.84
N HIS A 100 -18.74 12.96 13.79
CA HIS A 100 -17.73 13.54 14.69
C HIS A 100 -16.45 12.68 14.79
N SER A 101 -16.05 12.08 13.68
CA SER A 101 -14.90 11.18 13.63
C SER A 101 -13.58 11.96 13.70
N HIS A 102 -12.63 11.47 14.50
CA HIS A 102 -11.25 11.90 14.41
C HIS A 102 -10.54 11.10 13.32
N TYR A 103 -9.85 11.79 12.41
CA TYR A 103 -9.21 11.15 11.26
C TYR A 103 -7.89 11.83 10.91
N LYS A 104 -7.06 11.08 10.18
CA LYS A 104 -5.79 11.52 9.61
C LYS A 104 -5.75 10.98 8.18
N VAL A 105 -5.44 11.85 7.22
CA VAL A 105 -5.30 11.50 5.80
C VAL A 105 -3.81 11.41 5.50
N ILE A 106 -3.37 10.22 5.09
CA ILE A 106 -1.96 9.92 4.87
C ILE A 106 -1.75 9.70 3.37
N ILE A 107 -0.88 10.50 2.76
CA ILE A 107 -0.44 10.30 1.39
C ILE A 107 0.76 9.36 1.43
N SER A 108 0.59 8.18 0.85
CA SER A 108 1.53 7.08 1.00
C SER A 108 2.89 7.36 0.34
N PRO A 109 4.00 6.91 0.94
CA PRO A 109 5.33 6.98 0.34
C PRO A 109 5.47 5.89 -0.73
N LEU A 110 4.99 6.13 -1.95
CA LEU A 110 5.18 5.16 -3.04
C LEU A 110 6.64 5.13 -3.50
N TYR A 111 7.17 3.94 -3.81
CA TYR A 111 8.58 3.77 -4.20
C TYR A 111 8.96 4.58 -5.46
N TYR A 112 8.00 4.88 -6.33
CA TYR A 112 8.20 5.70 -7.54
C TYR A 112 8.68 7.15 -7.25
N GLN A 113 8.67 7.60 -5.99
CA GLN A 113 9.13 8.93 -5.58
C GLN A 113 8.38 10.10 -6.23
N GLN A 114 7.16 9.86 -6.69
CA GLN A 114 6.32 10.90 -7.25
C GLN A 114 5.70 11.74 -6.13
N LYS A 115 5.85 13.06 -6.23
CA LYS A 115 5.31 14.01 -5.26
C LYS A 115 3.84 14.29 -5.58
N LEU A 116 2.97 14.28 -4.58
CA LEU A 116 1.57 14.68 -4.74
C LEU A 116 1.47 16.06 -5.38
N HIS A 117 0.54 16.21 -6.32
CA HIS A 117 0.33 17.50 -6.98
C HIS A 117 -0.11 18.57 -5.96
N PRO A 118 0.43 19.80 -6.00
CA PRO A 118 0.07 20.85 -5.05
C PRO A 118 -1.42 21.19 -5.01
N GLU A 119 -2.08 21.15 -6.17
CA GLU A 119 -3.54 21.39 -6.26
C GLU A 119 -4.35 20.28 -5.58
N ASP A 120 -3.97 19.01 -5.76
CA ASP A 120 -4.63 17.89 -5.08
C ASP A 120 -4.42 18.00 -3.56
N LYS A 121 -3.21 18.35 -3.12
CA LYS A 121 -2.90 18.62 -1.71
C LYS A 121 -3.81 19.72 -1.15
N ARG A 122 -3.91 20.86 -1.86
CA ARG A 122 -4.76 21.98 -1.47
C ARG A 122 -6.24 21.57 -1.34
N GLN A 123 -6.74 20.77 -2.28
CA GLN A 123 -8.12 20.27 -2.24
C GLN A 123 -8.36 19.34 -1.04
N LEU A 124 -7.41 18.45 -0.73
CA LEU A 124 -7.48 17.61 0.47
C LEU A 124 -7.46 18.45 1.76
N GLU A 125 -6.59 19.46 1.84
CA GLU A 125 -6.52 20.38 2.98
C GLU A 125 -7.82 21.15 3.17
N MET A 126 -8.48 21.59 2.09
CA MET A 126 -9.79 22.22 2.16
C MET A 126 -10.89 21.29 2.69
N LEU A 127 -10.89 20.02 2.26
CA LEU A 127 -11.93 19.06 2.61
C LEU A 127 -11.76 18.46 4.01
N PHE A 128 -10.52 18.16 4.40
CA PHE A 128 -10.21 17.38 5.60
C PHE A 128 -9.51 18.22 6.70
N GLY A 129 -9.08 19.44 6.38
CA GLY A 129 -8.33 20.33 7.26
C GLY A 129 -6.82 20.09 7.17
N GLU A 130 -6.03 21.17 7.07
CA GLU A 130 -4.56 21.12 6.89
C GLU A 130 -3.86 20.27 7.96
N ASN A 131 -4.27 20.39 9.22
CA ASN A 131 -3.70 19.63 10.36
C ASN A 131 -3.99 18.12 10.31
N ASN A 132 -4.81 17.66 9.37
CA ASN A 132 -5.13 16.25 9.19
C ASN A 132 -4.46 15.64 7.94
N ILE A 133 -3.74 16.43 7.14
CA ILE A 133 -3.05 15.95 5.93
C ILE A 133 -1.58 15.70 6.23
N TYR A 134 -1.13 14.46 6.03
CA TYR A 134 0.26 14.06 6.22
C TYR A 134 0.81 13.48 4.93
N ASP A 135 1.70 14.23 4.30
CA ASP A 135 2.21 13.91 2.98
C ASP A 135 3.61 13.28 3.05
N PHE A 136 3.67 11.96 2.84
CA PHE A 136 4.91 11.18 2.74
C PHE A 136 5.30 10.87 1.29
N SER A 137 4.62 11.48 0.30
CA SER A 137 4.96 11.31 -1.12
C SER A 137 6.25 12.05 -1.50
N GLY A 138 6.83 11.67 -2.64
CA GLY A 138 8.07 12.24 -3.15
C GLY A 138 9.33 11.54 -2.63
N VAL A 139 10.48 12.18 -2.82
CA VAL A 139 11.79 11.71 -2.37
C VAL A 139 11.94 11.94 -0.87
N ASN A 140 12.23 10.87 -0.11
CA ASN A 140 12.55 10.91 1.32
C ASN A 140 13.20 9.59 1.75
N SER A 141 13.62 9.51 3.02
CA SER A 141 14.31 8.35 3.57
C SER A 141 13.50 7.04 3.55
N ILE A 142 12.18 7.10 3.38
CA ILE A 142 11.35 5.90 3.18
C ILE A 142 11.45 5.46 1.72
N THR A 143 11.19 6.36 0.78
CA THR A 143 11.06 6.07 -0.66
C THR A 143 12.39 5.81 -1.36
N GLU A 144 13.52 6.13 -0.73
CA GLU A 144 14.86 5.84 -1.24
C GLU A 144 15.29 4.37 -1.02
N ASP A 145 14.82 3.72 0.05
CA ASP A 145 15.29 2.39 0.42
C ASP A 145 14.27 1.30 0.03
N TYR A 146 14.64 0.44 -0.92
CA TYR A 146 13.79 -0.67 -1.35
C TYR A 146 13.51 -1.67 -0.23
N HIS A 147 14.33 -1.74 0.82
CA HIS A 147 14.07 -2.59 1.98
C HIS A 147 12.81 -2.16 2.73
N ASN A 148 12.27 -0.97 2.48
CA ASN A 148 11.01 -0.51 3.04
C ASN A 148 9.78 -1.10 2.34
N TYR A 149 9.96 -1.92 1.29
CA TYR A 149 8.90 -2.38 0.42
C TYR A 149 8.94 -3.88 0.13
N TYR A 150 7.77 -4.48 -0.08
CA TYR A 150 7.66 -5.86 -0.56
C TYR A 150 7.89 -5.98 -2.06
N GLU A 151 7.40 -4.99 -2.81
CA GLU A 151 7.60 -4.72 -4.24
C GLU A 151 7.39 -3.21 -4.48
N ASP A 152 7.34 -2.75 -5.73
CA ASP A 152 7.41 -1.32 -6.07
C ASP A 152 6.18 -0.47 -5.66
N SER A 153 5.14 -1.05 -5.05
CA SER A 153 3.93 -0.32 -4.64
C SER A 153 3.54 -0.44 -3.15
N HIS A 154 3.83 -1.56 -2.49
CA HIS A 154 3.42 -1.88 -1.12
C HIS A 154 4.59 -1.77 -0.14
N TYR A 155 4.53 -0.78 0.73
CA TYR A 155 5.47 -0.65 1.84
C TYR A 155 5.22 -1.68 2.94
N ARG A 156 6.27 -2.00 3.69
CA ARG A 156 6.26 -2.97 4.79
C ARG A 156 5.63 -2.40 6.07
N PRO A 157 5.19 -3.24 7.01
CA PRO A 157 4.64 -2.81 8.30
C PRO A 157 5.56 -1.89 9.13
N CYS A 158 6.88 -1.99 8.98
CA CYS A 158 7.82 -1.09 9.65
C CYS A 158 7.63 0.37 9.23
N VAL A 159 7.34 0.63 7.94
CA VAL A 159 7.03 1.95 7.40
C VAL A 159 5.71 2.47 7.95
N ALA A 160 4.66 1.63 7.96
CA ALA A 160 3.36 1.98 8.53
C ALA A 160 3.51 2.43 10.00
N ARG A 161 4.28 1.66 10.78
CA ARG A 161 4.58 1.97 12.19
C ARG A 161 5.32 3.29 12.33
N PHE A 162 6.34 3.52 11.51
CA PHE A 162 7.10 4.77 11.51
C PHE A 162 6.21 5.98 11.19
N ILE A 163 5.34 5.88 10.19
CA ILE A 163 4.39 6.93 9.81
C ILE A 163 3.45 7.23 10.98
N LEU A 164 2.82 6.21 11.56
CA LEU A 164 1.88 6.41 12.66
C LEU A 164 2.58 6.99 13.90
N GLN A 165 3.78 6.51 14.23
CA GLN A 165 4.59 7.09 15.31
C GLN A 165 4.91 8.56 15.03
N THR A 166 5.30 8.90 13.80
CA THR A 166 5.60 10.29 13.39
C THR A 166 4.38 11.20 13.56
N ILE A 167 3.19 10.73 13.20
CA ILE A 167 1.94 11.48 13.32
C ILE A 167 1.55 11.67 14.79
N TYR A 168 1.45 10.57 15.54
CA TYR A 168 0.87 10.59 16.88
C TYR A 168 1.85 10.98 18.00
N GLN A 169 3.17 10.79 17.83
CA GLN A 169 4.14 11.24 18.83
C GLN A 169 4.41 12.75 18.74
N LYS A 170 4.30 13.35 17.55
CA LYS A 170 4.31 14.81 17.40
C LYS A 170 3.13 15.47 18.12
N GLU A 171 2.04 14.75 18.31
CA GLU A 171 0.82 15.23 18.96
C GLU A 171 0.77 14.99 20.48
N THR A 172 1.90 14.68 21.14
CA THR A 172 1.90 14.45 22.60
C THR A 172 1.14 15.58 23.31
N PRO A 173 0.00 15.29 23.97
CA PRO A 173 -0.84 16.34 24.53
C PRO A 173 -0.05 17.05 25.63
N LYS A 174 -0.08 18.38 25.63
CA LYS A 174 0.26 19.16 26.82
C LYS A 174 -0.64 18.63 27.94
N ARG A 175 -0.05 17.91 28.90
CA ARG A 175 -0.70 17.58 30.16
C ARG A 175 -0.96 18.85 30.95
#